data_AF-K3UD99-F1
#
_entry.id   AF-K3UD99-F1
#
_cell.length_a   1.000
_cell.length_b   1.000
_cell.length_c   1.000
_cell.angle_alpha   90.00
_cell.angle_beta   90.00
_cell.angle_gamma   90.00
#
_symmetry.space_group_name_H-M   'P 1'
#
loop_
_entity.id
_entity.type
_entity.pdbx_description
1 polymer ?
#
loop_
_entity_poly.entity_id
_entity_poly.type
_entity_poly.pdbx_seq_one_letter_code
_entity_poly.pdbx_strand_id
1 'polypeptide(L)'
;MLFQHLPTEIVEGIAGHLQQSSALNALCRTNRRFYHILNWHLYNRDARNPCKALLWGAYNGNLQAMQKSLSHGANIHRKDYDDKTPLTKAVEGQHLDAINFLLDRGVDINYSNTYADSIMYTAVFTRNVDVVQLVLARGAKPDALSYANTRPLSLAVSRGDFQIAQALVKYGACLDEPGPGYYTPLITAVHEARHDILRMFIENGIFQNDKDGALGAEALRSAVMNDNNEALDILLKAGVNPIKAGWHGRCPIMEAVSFGKIDLAISLSELVPDLKEAKDKDGEGLLYYAVAGGSRRYARYLLDHGFGPDDTHEPELPAALEILCSSDSVST
;
A
#
# COMPACT_ATOMS: atom_id res chain seq x y z
N MET A 1 8.03 65.03 6.26
CA MET A 1 6.73 64.31 6.27
C MET A 1 6.90 63.00 7.01
N LEU A 2 6.05 62.71 8.00
CA LEU A 2 5.99 61.36 8.56
C LEU A 2 5.56 60.40 7.44
N PHE A 3 6.28 59.29 7.26
CA PHE A 3 5.97 58.24 6.27
C PHE A 3 4.50 57.76 6.32
N GLN A 4 3.82 58.00 7.45
CA GLN A 4 2.43 57.64 7.73
C GLN A 4 1.42 58.37 6.83
N HIS A 5 1.75 59.58 6.35
CA HIS A 5 0.84 60.45 5.59
C HIS A 5 1.13 60.50 4.09
N LEU A 6 2.00 59.63 3.56
CA LEU A 6 2.25 59.59 2.13
C LEU A 6 0.99 59.18 1.35
N PRO A 7 0.69 59.80 0.19
CA PRO A 7 -0.32 59.32 -0.74
C PRO A 7 -0.07 57.88 -1.18
N THR A 8 -1.14 57.13 -1.48
CA THR A 8 -1.06 55.70 -1.82
C THR A 8 -0.21 55.50 -3.08
N GLU A 9 -0.32 56.40 -4.05
CA GLU A 9 0.42 56.39 -5.31
C GLU A 9 1.94 56.49 -5.09
N ILE A 10 2.38 57.27 -4.09
CA ILE A 10 3.79 57.40 -3.74
C ILE A 10 4.28 56.13 -3.04
N VAL A 11 3.46 55.55 -2.15
CA VAL A 11 3.79 54.27 -1.49
C VAL A 11 3.95 53.14 -2.51
N GLU A 12 3.06 53.10 -3.51
CA GLU A 12 3.13 52.16 -4.62
C GLU A 12 4.36 52.39 -5.50
N GLY A 13 4.69 53.65 -5.80
CA GLY A 13 5.92 54.00 -6.52
C GLY A 13 7.17 53.54 -5.79
N ILE A 14 7.24 53.75 -4.47
CA ILE A 14 8.36 53.28 -3.63
C ILE A 14 8.44 51.75 -3.66
N ALA A 15 7.31 51.05 -3.50
CA ALA A 15 7.22 49.60 -3.55
C ALA A 15 7.68 49.01 -4.90
N GLY A 16 7.34 49.66 -6.02
CA GLY A 16 7.69 49.21 -7.36
C GLY A 16 9.17 49.39 -7.72
N HIS A 17 9.85 50.38 -7.12
CA HIS A 17 11.24 50.72 -7.46
C HIS A 17 12.27 50.22 -6.43
N LEU A 18 11.85 49.87 -5.22
CA LEU A 18 12.74 49.25 -4.24
C LEU A 18 12.96 47.76 -4.56
N GLN A 19 14.14 47.45 -5.08
CA GLN A 19 14.58 46.08 -5.39
C GLN A 19 15.17 45.34 -4.18
N GLN A 20 15.52 46.06 -3.09
CA GLN A 20 16.16 45.47 -1.92
C GLN A 20 15.14 44.96 -0.89
N SER A 21 15.09 43.64 -0.71
CA SER A 21 14.19 42.97 0.25
C SER A 21 14.40 43.41 1.70
N SER A 22 15.63 43.74 2.11
CA SER A 22 15.96 44.21 3.46
C SER A 22 15.35 45.59 3.76
N ALA A 23 15.42 46.51 2.80
CA ALA A 23 14.86 47.85 2.92
C ALA A 23 13.32 47.84 2.89
N LEU A 24 12.71 47.01 2.03
CA LEU A 24 11.26 46.79 2.04
C LEU A 24 10.77 46.21 3.37
N ASN A 25 11.49 45.24 3.92
CA ASN A 25 11.16 44.65 5.22
C ASN A 25 11.30 45.66 6.37
N ALA A 26 12.32 46.51 6.35
CA ALA A 26 12.50 47.57 7.35
C ALA A 26 11.36 48.61 7.29
N LEU A 27 10.94 49.03 6.08
CA LEU A 27 9.81 49.93 5.88
C LEU A 27 8.48 49.32 6.32
N CYS A 28 8.28 48.04 6.04
CA CYS A 28 7.09 47.30 6.47
C CYS A 28 6.99 47.19 8.00
N ARG A 29 8.12 47.06 8.70
CA ARG A 29 8.16 47.00 10.17
C ARG A 29 7.86 48.35 10.82
N THR A 30 8.26 49.45 10.20
CA THR A 30 8.10 50.80 10.75
C THR A 30 6.78 51.47 10.33
N ASN A 31 6.15 51.01 9.24
CA ASN A 31 4.94 51.62 8.71
C ASN A 31 3.87 50.58 8.34
N ARG A 32 2.83 50.49 9.19
CA ARG A 32 1.69 49.57 9.00
C ARG A 32 0.93 49.82 7.69
N ARG A 33 0.80 51.08 7.25
CA ARG A 33 0.13 51.42 5.98
C ARG A 33 0.95 50.95 4.78
N PHE A 34 2.27 51.12 4.84
CA PHE A 34 3.19 50.61 3.82
C PHE A 34 3.13 49.08 3.72
N TYR A 35 3.12 48.38 4.86
CA TYR A 35 2.95 46.93 4.92
C TYR A 35 1.65 46.47 4.25
N HIS A 36 0.53 47.14 4.51
CA HIS A 36 -0.76 46.75 3.93
C HIS A 36 -0.82 46.96 2.42
N ILE A 37 -0.36 48.12 1.93
CA ILE A 37 -0.34 48.43 0.49
C ILE A 37 0.59 47.46 -0.24
N LEU A 38 1.82 47.29 0.23
CA LEU A 38 2.78 46.38 -0.39
C LEU A 38 2.25 44.94 -0.42
N ASN A 39 1.72 44.45 0.70
CA ASN A 39 1.17 43.10 0.72
C ASN A 39 -0.04 42.95 -0.21
N TRP A 40 -0.93 43.93 -0.29
CA TRP A 40 -2.06 43.88 -1.23
C TRP A 40 -1.55 43.68 -2.65
N HIS A 41 -0.56 44.47 -3.09
CA HIS A 41 0.05 44.34 -4.42
C HIS A 41 0.74 42.99 -4.63
N LEU A 42 1.47 42.50 -3.63
CA LEU A 42 2.13 41.19 -3.72
C LEU A 42 1.12 40.05 -3.89
N TYR A 43 0.06 40.02 -3.09
CA TYR A 43 -1.00 39.01 -3.19
C TYR A 43 -1.82 39.16 -4.48
N ASN A 44 -2.15 40.38 -4.91
CA ASN A 44 -2.86 40.62 -6.17
C ASN A 44 -2.03 40.20 -7.39
N ARG A 45 -0.73 40.48 -7.37
CA ARG A 45 0.19 40.03 -8.44
C ARG A 45 0.32 38.50 -8.43
N ASP A 46 0.53 37.91 -7.27
CA ASP A 46 0.66 36.45 -7.13
C ASP A 46 -0.61 35.71 -7.53
N ALA A 47 -1.79 36.23 -7.18
CA ALA A 47 -3.09 35.66 -7.53
C ALA A 47 -3.31 35.56 -9.05
N ARG A 48 -2.78 36.51 -9.83
CA ARG A 48 -2.91 36.51 -11.29
C ARG A 48 -1.98 35.49 -11.96
N ASN A 49 -0.79 35.26 -11.40
CA ASN A 49 0.18 34.19 -11.71
C ASN A 49 1.39 34.41 -10.78
N PRO A 50 1.94 33.44 -10.01
CA PRO A 50 1.77 31.97 -10.01
C PRO A 50 0.97 31.32 -8.86
N CYS A 51 0.28 32.07 -7.99
CA CYS A 51 -0.38 31.59 -6.76
C CYS A 51 0.57 30.91 -5.75
N LYS A 52 1.84 31.36 -5.69
CA LYS A 52 2.84 30.82 -4.75
C LYS A 52 2.42 31.00 -3.30
N ALA A 53 1.73 32.09 -2.96
CA ALA A 53 1.32 32.35 -1.59
C ALA A 53 0.24 31.36 -1.12
N LEU A 54 -0.67 30.95 -2.01
CA LEU A 54 -1.68 29.93 -1.72
C LEU A 54 -1.03 28.56 -1.53
N LEU A 55 -0.14 28.15 -2.45
CA LEU A 55 0.58 26.87 -2.38
C LEU A 55 1.47 26.79 -1.14
N TRP A 56 2.23 27.86 -0.86
CA TRP A 56 3.06 27.95 0.35
C TRP A 56 2.21 27.94 1.61
N GLY A 57 1.10 28.68 1.63
CA GLY A 57 0.17 28.72 2.75
C GLY A 57 -0.41 27.34 3.03
N ALA A 58 -0.79 26.60 1.99
CA ALA A 58 -1.29 25.24 2.13
C ALA A 58 -0.21 24.29 2.71
N TYR A 59 1.01 24.31 2.16
CA TYR A 59 2.10 23.46 2.63
C TYR A 59 2.54 23.74 4.07
N ASN A 60 2.42 24.99 4.54
CA ASN A 60 2.82 25.40 5.90
C ASN A 60 1.64 25.58 6.87
N GLY A 61 0.41 25.25 6.43
CA GLY A 61 -0.79 25.38 7.27
C GLY A 61 -1.17 26.82 7.60
N ASN A 62 -0.65 27.81 6.86
CA ASN A 62 -0.90 29.22 7.11
C ASN A 62 -2.24 29.64 6.48
N LEU A 63 -3.32 29.41 7.23
CA LEU A 63 -4.68 29.77 6.82
C LEU A 63 -4.85 31.26 6.50
N GLN A 64 -4.15 32.14 7.21
CA GLN A 64 -4.24 33.59 6.96
C GLN A 64 -3.69 33.94 5.57
N ALA A 65 -2.55 33.36 5.19
CA ALA A 65 -1.97 33.54 3.86
C ALA A 65 -2.87 32.95 2.77
N MET A 66 -3.46 31.77 3.00
CA MET A 66 -4.40 31.14 2.07
C MET A 66 -5.65 31.99 1.88
N GLN A 67 -6.29 32.43 2.98
CA GLN A 67 -7.47 33.30 2.94
C GLN A 67 -7.19 34.61 2.20
N LYS A 68 -6.06 35.25 2.49
CA LYS A 68 -5.67 36.49 1.83
C LYS A 68 -5.37 36.28 0.35
N SER A 69 -4.71 35.19 -0.02
CA SER A 69 -4.46 34.87 -1.43
C SER A 69 -5.76 34.65 -2.20
N LEU A 70 -6.69 33.86 -1.65
CA LEU A 70 -8.01 33.62 -2.25
C LEU A 70 -8.85 34.89 -2.35
N SER A 71 -8.80 35.79 -1.35
CA SER A 71 -9.54 37.06 -1.40
C SER A 71 -9.04 38.01 -2.49
N HIS A 72 -7.81 37.81 -3.01
CA HIS A 72 -7.24 38.56 -4.13
C HIS A 72 -7.43 37.82 -5.47
N GLY A 73 -8.22 36.75 -5.50
CA GLY A 73 -8.58 36.03 -6.73
C GLY A 73 -7.61 34.91 -7.11
N ALA A 74 -6.79 34.41 -6.18
CA ALA A 74 -5.95 33.25 -6.47
C ALA A 74 -6.80 32.04 -6.85
N ASN A 75 -6.38 31.31 -7.88
CA ASN A 75 -7.09 30.11 -8.32
C ASN A 75 -6.84 28.96 -7.34
N ILE A 76 -7.89 28.49 -6.67
CA ILE A 76 -7.84 27.40 -5.69
C ILE A 76 -7.45 26.04 -6.30
N HIS A 77 -7.60 25.88 -7.62
CA HIS A 77 -7.18 24.70 -8.38
C HIS A 77 -5.83 24.89 -9.07
N ARG A 78 -5.08 25.96 -8.74
CA ARG A 78 -3.79 26.23 -9.37
C ARG A 78 -2.79 25.15 -9.01
N LYS A 79 -2.14 24.61 -10.03
CA LYS A 79 -1.10 23.61 -9.88
C LYS A 79 0.29 24.25 -9.90
N ASP A 80 1.22 23.66 -9.15
CA ASP A 80 2.64 23.98 -9.23
C ASP A 80 3.33 23.27 -10.43
N TYR A 81 4.65 23.34 -10.50
CA TYR A 81 5.43 22.71 -11.58
C TYR A 81 5.43 21.17 -11.54
N ASP A 82 5.06 20.58 -10.39
CA ASP A 82 4.92 19.14 -10.18
C ASP A 82 3.44 18.69 -10.30
N ASP A 83 2.59 19.54 -10.88
CA ASP A 83 1.14 19.34 -11.02
C ASP A 83 0.41 19.19 -9.67
N LYS A 84 1.00 19.65 -8.57
CA LYS A 84 0.41 19.57 -7.22
C LYS A 84 -0.54 20.73 -6.97
N THR A 85 -1.73 20.40 -6.51
CA THR A 85 -2.76 21.39 -6.13
C THR A 85 -2.47 21.94 -4.72
N PRO A 86 -3.12 23.05 -4.29
CA PRO A 86 -3.03 23.51 -2.92
C PRO A 86 -3.49 22.44 -1.93
N LEU A 87 -4.48 21.62 -2.31
CA LEU A 87 -4.96 20.54 -1.45
C LEU A 87 -3.89 19.44 -1.27
N THR A 88 -3.23 19.03 -2.35
CA THR A 88 -2.10 18.09 -2.28
C THR A 88 -0.98 18.65 -1.40
N LYS A 89 -0.65 19.95 -1.52
CA LYS A 89 0.34 20.61 -0.66
C LYS A 89 -0.06 20.62 0.81
N ALA A 90 -1.33 20.85 1.13
CA ALA A 90 -1.82 20.79 2.51
C ALA A 90 -1.70 19.38 3.11
N VAL A 91 -1.92 18.34 2.30
CA VAL A 91 -1.71 16.93 2.69
C VAL A 91 -0.23 16.63 2.90
N GLU A 92 0.66 17.05 1.99
CA GLU A 92 2.12 16.91 2.15
C GLU A 92 2.64 17.61 3.42
N GLY A 93 2.10 18.80 3.70
CA GLY A 93 2.37 19.55 4.93
C GLY A 93 1.69 18.99 6.17
N GLN A 94 0.79 18.01 6.04
CA GLN A 94 0.05 17.37 7.14
C GLN A 94 -0.81 18.34 7.96
N HIS A 95 -1.32 19.40 7.34
CA HIS A 95 -2.08 20.44 8.02
C HIS A 95 -3.60 20.22 7.89
N LEU A 96 -4.20 19.55 8.88
CA LEU A 96 -5.62 19.19 8.91
C LEU A 96 -6.54 20.40 8.68
N ASP A 97 -6.26 21.53 9.31
CA ASP A 97 -7.07 22.74 9.15
C ASP A 97 -7.00 23.30 7.72
N ALA A 98 -5.83 23.23 7.07
CA ALA A 98 -5.67 23.66 5.68
C ALA A 98 -6.37 22.71 4.72
N ILE A 99 -6.32 21.40 4.98
CA ILE A 99 -7.08 20.37 4.23
C ILE A 99 -8.58 20.67 4.32
N ASN A 100 -9.12 20.82 5.54
CA ASN A 100 -10.52 21.16 5.79
C ASN A 100 -10.91 22.46 5.07
N PHE A 101 -10.12 23.52 5.24
CA PHE A 101 -10.37 24.83 4.66
C PHE A 101 -10.50 24.81 3.13
N LEU A 102 -9.68 24.01 2.45
CA LEU A 102 -9.71 23.85 0.99
C LEU A 102 -10.89 23.00 0.53
N LEU A 103 -11.16 21.89 1.22
CA LEU A 103 -12.29 20.99 0.91
C LEU A 103 -13.64 21.68 1.13
N ASP A 104 -13.77 22.50 2.17
CA ASP A 104 -14.98 23.30 2.44
C ASP A 104 -15.27 24.34 1.32
N ARG A 105 -14.30 24.61 0.44
CA ARG A 105 -14.43 25.48 -0.73
C ARG A 105 -14.68 24.72 -2.04
N GLY A 106 -15.00 23.44 -1.94
CA GLY A 106 -15.40 22.62 -3.11
C GLY A 106 -14.23 22.15 -3.97
N VAL A 107 -13.01 22.08 -3.42
CA VAL A 107 -11.90 21.42 -4.13
C VAL A 107 -12.20 19.93 -4.24
N ASP A 108 -12.03 19.38 -5.44
CA ASP A 108 -12.18 17.95 -5.68
C ASP A 108 -11.07 17.16 -4.97
N ILE A 109 -11.46 16.34 -4.01
CA ILE A 109 -10.56 15.47 -3.25
C ILE A 109 -10.00 14.33 -4.09
N ASN A 110 -10.70 13.91 -5.14
CA ASN A 110 -10.31 12.78 -5.98
C ASN A 110 -9.53 13.20 -7.24
N TYR A 111 -9.07 14.45 -7.28
CA TYR A 111 -8.19 14.92 -8.32
C TYR A 111 -6.87 14.12 -8.33
N SER A 112 -6.53 13.54 -9.48
CA SER A 112 -5.24 12.90 -9.74
C SER A 112 -4.37 13.82 -10.59
N ASN A 113 -3.11 14.00 -10.20
CA ASN A 113 -2.16 14.79 -10.99
C ASN A 113 -1.72 14.03 -12.26
N THR A 114 -0.92 14.68 -13.12
CA THR A 114 -0.35 14.05 -14.33
C THR A 114 0.57 12.87 -14.05
N TYR A 115 1.04 12.72 -12.82
CA TYR A 115 1.79 11.57 -12.36
C TYR A 115 0.87 10.46 -11.81
N ALA A 116 -0.46 10.62 -11.86
CA ALA A 116 -1.40 9.69 -11.23
C ALA A 116 -1.18 9.49 -9.72
N ASP A 117 -0.57 10.46 -9.04
CA ASP A 117 -0.55 10.46 -7.58
C ASP A 117 -1.90 10.95 -7.07
N SER A 118 -2.66 10.02 -6.50
CA SER A 118 -3.89 10.35 -5.78
C SER A 118 -3.58 11.02 -4.44
N ILE A 119 -4.51 11.85 -3.97
CA ILE A 119 -4.38 12.42 -2.62
C ILE A 119 -4.30 11.34 -1.54
N MET A 120 -4.96 10.20 -1.78
CA MET A 120 -4.99 9.06 -0.86
C MET A 120 -3.59 8.46 -0.74
N TYR A 121 -2.91 8.27 -1.88
CA TYR A 121 -1.53 7.80 -1.90
C TYR A 121 -0.59 8.78 -1.20
N THR A 122 -0.70 10.09 -1.48
CA THR A 122 0.08 11.11 -0.76
C THR A 122 -0.17 11.08 0.75
N ALA A 123 -1.44 10.97 1.17
CA ALA A 123 -1.80 10.89 2.58
C ALA A 123 -1.16 9.67 3.28
N VAL A 124 -1.25 8.48 2.67
CA VAL A 124 -0.58 7.28 3.20
C VAL A 124 0.95 7.46 3.21
N PHE A 125 1.51 8.12 2.20
CA PHE A 125 2.94 8.39 2.15
C PHE A 125 3.45 9.21 3.34
N THR A 126 2.62 10.12 3.87
CA THR A 126 2.95 10.93 5.06
C THR A 126 3.04 10.12 6.36
N ARG A 127 2.48 8.90 6.39
CA ARG A 127 2.33 8.05 7.59
C ARG A 127 1.56 8.71 8.75
N ASN A 128 0.80 9.77 8.46
CA ASN A 128 -0.01 10.46 9.45
C ASN A 128 -1.45 9.91 9.41
N VAL A 129 -1.84 9.20 10.48
CA VAL A 129 -3.16 8.57 10.59
C VAL A 129 -4.28 9.59 10.54
N ASP A 130 -4.12 10.76 11.18
CA ASP A 130 -5.16 11.79 11.20
C ASP A 130 -5.40 12.37 9.81
N VAL A 131 -4.34 12.55 9.02
CA VAL A 131 -4.44 13.00 7.62
C VAL A 131 -5.17 11.95 6.78
N VAL A 132 -4.80 10.68 6.91
CA VAL A 132 -5.45 9.55 6.21
C VAL A 132 -6.93 9.47 6.55
N GLN A 133 -7.27 9.48 7.85
CA GLN A 133 -8.65 9.42 8.30
C GLN A 133 -9.45 10.63 7.83
N LEU A 134 -8.86 11.82 7.84
CA LEU A 134 -9.51 13.03 7.36
C LEU A 134 -9.84 12.93 5.86
N VAL A 135 -8.87 12.57 5.01
CA VAL A 135 -9.14 12.50 3.56
C VAL A 135 -10.16 11.40 3.23
N LEU A 136 -10.12 10.26 3.92
CA LEU A 136 -11.13 9.20 3.79
C LEU A 136 -12.52 9.67 4.22
N ALA A 137 -12.62 10.33 5.38
CA ALA A 137 -13.88 10.90 5.88
C ALA A 137 -14.47 11.97 4.94
N ARG A 138 -13.61 12.63 4.15
CA ARG A 138 -13.98 13.63 3.16
C ARG A 138 -14.25 13.05 1.77
N GLY A 139 -14.26 11.72 1.61
CA GLY A 139 -14.65 11.03 0.38
C GLY A 139 -13.51 10.77 -0.60
N ALA A 140 -12.25 10.76 -0.14
CA ALA A 140 -11.15 10.23 -0.94
C ALA A 140 -11.36 8.74 -1.22
N LYS A 141 -11.15 8.31 -2.47
CA LYS A 141 -11.22 6.91 -2.85
C LYS A 141 -10.06 6.13 -2.21
N PRO A 142 -10.33 5.09 -1.39
CA PRO A 142 -9.29 4.35 -0.67
C PRO A 142 -8.32 3.60 -1.59
N ASP A 143 -8.79 3.15 -2.76
CA ASP A 143 -8.00 2.40 -3.75
C ASP A 143 -7.42 3.27 -4.86
N ALA A 144 -7.39 4.59 -4.68
CA ALA A 144 -6.84 5.48 -5.68
C ALA A 144 -5.33 5.24 -5.85
N LEU A 145 -4.95 4.76 -7.03
CA LEU A 145 -3.61 4.30 -7.38
C LEU A 145 -2.56 5.43 -7.34
N SER A 146 -1.29 5.04 -7.27
CA SER A 146 -0.13 5.89 -7.56
C SER A 146 0.33 5.78 -9.01
N TYR A 147 1.33 6.57 -9.38
CA TYR A 147 2.04 6.45 -10.66
C TYR A 147 2.55 5.03 -10.97
N ALA A 148 2.94 4.29 -9.93
CA ALA A 148 3.49 2.94 -10.05
C ALA A 148 2.40 1.86 -10.06
N ASN A 149 1.12 2.25 -10.18
CA ASN A 149 -0.02 1.35 -10.03
C ASN A 149 -0.07 0.67 -8.64
N THR A 150 0.52 1.31 -7.62
CA THR A 150 0.50 0.81 -6.24
C THR A 150 -0.74 1.31 -5.52
N ARG A 151 -1.49 0.42 -4.90
CA ARG A 151 -2.64 0.78 -4.05
C ARG A 151 -2.17 1.34 -2.70
N PRO A 152 -2.89 2.31 -2.12
CA PRO A 152 -2.56 2.85 -0.80
C PRO A 152 -2.49 1.77 0.30
N LEU A 153 -3.36 0.75 0.25
CA LEU A 153 -3.33 -0.36 1.22
C LEU A 153 -2.03 -1.16 1.13
N SER A 154 -1.59 -1.56 -0.06
CA SER A 154 -0.32 -2.28 -0.25
C SER A 154 0.88 -1.49 0.31
N LEU A 155 0.89 -0.16 0.12
CA LEU A 155 1.92 0.70 0.70
C LEU A 155 1.89 0.69 2.24
N ALA A 156 0.71 0.81 2.85
CA ALA A 156 0.55 0.75 4.30
C ALA A 156 1.01 -0.61 4.86
N VAL A 157 0.65 -1.72 4.20
CA VAL A 157 1.05 -3.08 4.61
C VAL A 157 2.55 -3.27 4.56
N SER A 158 3.20 -2.96 3.43
CA SER A 158 4.65 -3.11 3.28
C SER A 158 5.43 -2.33 4.35
N ARG A 159 4.94 -1.14 4.73
CA ARG A 159 5.54 -0.31 5.78
C ARG A 159 5.15 -0.72 7.21
N GLY A 160 4.20 -1.63 7.38
CA GLY A 160 3.68 -2.06 8.68
C GLY A 160 2.82 -1.01 9.38
N ASP A 161 2.20 -0.10 8.63
CA ASP A 161 1.37 0.98 9.18
C ASP A 161 -0.03 0.45 9.54
N PHE A 162 -0.15 -0.36 10.60
CA PHE A 162 -1.38 -1.04 11.01
C PHE A 162 -2.61 -0.11 11.10
N GLN A 163 -2.47 1.04 11.76
CA GLN A 163 -3.59 1.99 11.94
C GLN A 163 -4.06 2.60 10.60
N ILE A 164 -3.14 2.80 9.65
CA ILE A 164 -3.46 3.30 8.30
C ILE A 164 -4.14 2.18 7.50
N ALA A 165 -3.61 0.96 7.55
CA ALA A 165 -4.23 -0.20 6.92
C ALA A 165 -5.66 -0.41 7.45
N GLN A 166 -5.85 -0.36 8.77
CA GLN A 166 -7.16 -0.46 9.41
C GLN A 166 -8.12 0.64 8.94
N ALA A 167 -7.64 1.90 8.85
CA ALA A 167 -8.46 2.98 8.32
C ALA A 167 -8.87 2.71 6.87
N LEU A 168 -7.94 2.32 5.99
CA LEU A 168 -8.24 2.01 4.59
C LEU A 168 -9.27 0.89 4.46
N VAL A 169 -9.11 -0.22 5.19
CA VAL A 169 -10.06 -1.34 5.18
C VAL A 169 -11.45 -0.89 5.66
N LYS A 170 -11.51 -0.11 6.75
CA LYS A 170 -12.78 0.44 7.26
C LYS A 170 -13.54 1.27 6.22
N TYR A 171 -12.83 1.96 5.34
CA TYR A 171 -13.43 2.75 4.26
C TYR A 171 -13.58 1.98 2.94
N GLY A 172 -13.39 0.66 2.95
CA GLY A 172 -13.69 -0.23 1.82
C GLY A 172 -12.54 -0.40 0.83
N ALA A 173 -11.28 -0.24 1.25
CA ALA A 173 -10.14 -0.60 0.42
C ALA A 173 -10.17 -2.09 0.04
N CYS A 174 -9.85 -2.39 -1.20
CA CYS A 174 -9.76 -3.76 -1.69
C CYS A 174 -8.58 -4.51 -1.05
N LEU A 175 -8.83 -5.72 -0.53
CA LEU A 175 -7.85 -6.50 0.23
C LEU A 175 -7.02 -7.46 -0.64
N ASP A 176 -7.54 -7.84 -1.79
CA ASP A 176 -7.07 -8.97 -2.60
C ASP A 176 -6.71 -8.59 -4.04
N GLU A 177 -6.91 -7.34 -4.45
CA GLU A 177 -6.50 -6.89 -5.78
C GLU A 177 -4.96 -6.86 -5.91
N PRO A 178 -4.41 -7.50 -6.96
CA PRO A 178 -2.97 -7.57 -7.16
C PRO A 178 -2.40 -6.19 -7.53
N GLY A 179 -1.28 -5.84 -6.91
CA GLY A 179 -0.43 -4.75 -7.33
C GLY A 179 0.57 -5.16 -8.44
N PRO A 180 1.53 -4.29 -8.76
CA PRO A 180 2.64 -4.62 -9.65
C PRO A 180 3.37 -5.89 -9.17
N GLY A 181 3.59 -6.84 -10.07
CA GLY A 181 4.24 -8.11 -9.74
C GLY A 181 3.33 -9.17 -9.10
N TYR A 182 1.99 -9.02 -9.21
CA TYR A 182 0.98 -9.97 -8.70
C TYR A 182 0.94 -10.13 -7.17
N TYR A 183 1.57 -9.23 -6.42
CA TYR A 183 1.48 -9.22 -4.96
C TYR A 183 0.19 -8.51 -4.51
N THR A 184 -0.67 -9.25 -3.82
CA THR A 184 -1.84 -8.69 -3.13
C THR A 184 -1.44 -8.13 -1.77
N PRO A 185 -2.21 -7.19 -1.18
CA PRO A 185 -1.98 -6.73 0.19
C PRO A 185 -1.85 -7.90 1.19
N LEU A 186 -2.66 -8.95 1.05
CA LEU A 186 -2.57 -10.16 1.88
C LEU A 186 -1.21 -10.84 1.77
N ILE A 187 -0.73 -11.09 0.54
CA ILE A 187 0.54 -11.77 0.32
C ILE A 187 1.70 -10.89 0.82
N THR A 188 1.62 -9.57 0.61
CA THR A 188 2.59 -8.63 1.18
C THR A 188 2.61 -8.71 2.72
N ALA A 189 1.45 -8.84 3.38
CA ALA A 189 1.40 -8.99 4.84
C ALA A 189 2.10 -10.26 5.31
N VAL A 190 1.93 -11.38 4.59
CA VAL A 190 2.61 -12.64 4.90
C VAL A 190 4.12 -12.55 4.66
N HIS A 191 4.53 -12.01 3.51
CA HIS A 191 5.93 -11.85 3.12
C HIS A 191 6.70 -10.94 4.10
N GLU A 192 6.10 -9.81 4.49
CA GLU A 192 6.70 -8.84 5.42
C GLU A 192 6.47 -9.18 6.91
N ALA A 193 5.94 -10.38 7.20
CA ALA A 193 5.61 -10.84 8.55
C ALA A 193 4.75 -9.85 9.38
N ARG A 194 3.76 -9.22 8.73
CA ARG A 194 2.78 -8.32 9.36
C ARG A 194 1.59 -9.10 9.90
N HIS A 195 1.81 -9.85 10.98
CA HIS A 195 0.79 -10.76 11.55
C HIS A 195 -0.44 -10.05 12.12
N ASP A 196 -0.27 -8.82 12.60
CA ASP A 196 -1.33 -7.94 13.06
C ASP A 196 -2.28 -7.54 11.91
N ILE A 197 -1.72 -7.12 10.78
CA ILE A 197 -2.47 -6.79 9.56
C ILE A 197 -3.10 -8.06 8.97
N LEU A 198 -2.38 -9.18 8.96
CA LEU A 198 -2.91 -10.47 8.51
C LEU A 198 -4.15 -10.88 9.29
N ARG A 199 -4.12 -10.80 10.63
CA ARG A 199 -5.28 -11.06 11.48
C ARG A 199 -6.43 -10.11 11.17
N MET A 200 -6.15 -8.82 11.02
CA MET A 200 -7.16 -7.83 10.63
C MET A 200 -7.83 -8.16 9.28
N PHE A 201 -7.08 -8.62 8.28
CA PHE A 201 -7.67 -9.04 7.00
C PHE A 201 -8.59 -10.26 7.14
N ILE A 202 -8.20 -11.24 7.95
CA ILE A 202 -9.02 -12.42 8.24
C ILE A 202 -10.30 -12.02 8.97
N GLU A 203 -10.21 -11.15 9.97
CA GLU A 203 -11.36 -10.59 10.71
C GLU A 203 -12.34 -9.83 9.79
N ASN A 204 -11.82 -9.17 8.75
CA ASN A 204 -12.63 -8.50 7.73
C ASN A 204 -13.11 -9.44 6.62
N GLY A 205 -12.97 -10.75 6.80
CA GLY A 205 -13.56 -11.75 5.92
C GLY A 205 -12.90 -11.86 4.55
N ILE A 206 -11.58 -11.65 4.45
CA ILE A 206 -10.86 -11.70 3.17
C ILE A 206 -11.09 -12.98 2.36
N PHE A 207 -11.30 -14.12 3.03
CA PHE A 207 -11.56 -15.40 2.37
C PHE A 207 -13.05 -15.67 2.04
N GLN A 208 -13.97 -14.76 2.38
CA GLN A 208 -15.41 -14.97 2.11
C GLN A 208 -15.73 -15.09 0.62
N ASN A 209 -14.94 -14.42 -0.23
CA ASN A 209 -15.10 -14.44 -1.69
C ASN A 209 -14.10 -15.37 -2.41
N ASP A 210 -13.20 -16.04 -1.66
CA ASP A 210 -12.18 -16.94 -2.18
C ASP A 210 -12.76 -18.33 -2.47
N LYS A 211 -13.64 -18.42 -3.48
CA LYS A 211 -14.44 -19.63 -3.76
C LYS A 211 -13.60 -20.84 -4.18
N ASP A 212 -12.51 -20.62 -4.89
CA ASP A 212 -11.58 -21.66 -5.34
C ASP A 212 -10.46 -21.93 -4.32
N GLY A 213 -10.29 -21.06 -3.33
CA GLY A 213 -9.26 -21.14 -2.31
C GLY A 213 -7.88 -20.70 -2.82
N ALA A 214 -7.81 -20.08 -4.00
CA ALA A 214 -6.54 -19.74 -4.65
C ALA A 214 -5.79 -18.65 -3.90
N LEU A 215 -6.51 -17.66 -3.34
CA LEU A 215 -5.91 -16.57 -2.57
C LEU A 215 -5.32 -17.10 -1.25
N GLY A 216 -6.09 -17.90 -0.51
CA GLY A 216 -5.63 -18.57 0.71
C GLY A 216 -4.44 -19.48 0.43
N ALA A 217 -4.51 -20.30 -0.62
CA ALA A 217 -3.41 -21.17 -1.03
C ALA A 217 -2.13 -20.36 -1.32
N GLU A 218 -2.22 -19.23 -2.01
CA GLU A 218 -1.04 -18.41 -2.28
C GLU A 218 -0.47 -17.76 -1.02
N ALA A 219 -1.33 -17.27 -0.12
CA ALA A 219 -0.90 -16.73 1.17
C ALA A 219 -0.17 -17.80 1.99
N LEU A 220 -0.70 -19.03 2.04
CA LEU A 220 -0.08 -20.14 2.77
C LEU A 220 1.23 -20.59 2.11
N ARG A 221 1.27 -20.65 0.78
CA ARG A 221 2.50 -20.90 0.00
C ARG A 221 3.58 -19.86 0.33
N SER A 222 3.23 -18.58 0.37
CA SER A 222 4.15 -17.51 0.74
C SER A 222 4.68 -17.68 2.17
N ALA A 223 3.84 -18.09 3.12
CA ALA A 223 4.26 -18.39 4.49
C ALA A 223 5.26 -19.56 4.53
N VAL A 224 5.00 -20.62 3.76
CA VAL A 224 5.92 -21.76 3.60
C VAL A 224 7.26 -21.29 3.02
N MET A 225 7.28 -20.49 1.96
CA MET A 225 8.51 -20.05 1.32
C MET A 225 9.40 -19.20 2.25
N ASN A 226 8.79 -18.35 3.06
CA ASN A 226 9.49 -17.40 3.94
C ASN A 226 9.77 -17.92 5.36
N ASP A 227 9.50 -19.21 5.65
CA ASP A 227 9.61 -19.78 7.00
C ASP A 227 8.80 -19.02 8.06
N ASN A 228 7.67 -18.43 7.65
CA ASN A 228 6.82 -17.65 8.52
C ASN A 228 5.80 -18.54 9.24
N ASN A 229 6.27 -19.24 10.28
CA ASN A 229 5.47 -20.18 11.07
C ASN A 229 4.24 -19.54 11.73
N GLU A 230 4.33 -18.28 12.13
CA GLU A 230 3.20 -17.58 12.73
C GLU A 230 2.12 -17.24 11.70
N ALA A 231 2.49 -16.79 10.49
CA ALA A 231 1.52 -16.63 9.41
C ALA A 231 0.88 -17.97 9.01
N LEU A 232 1.66 -19.05 9.00
CA LEU A 232 1.17 -20.40 8.72
C LEU A 232 0.10 -20.82 9.74
N ASP A 233 0.36 -20.67 11.04
CA ASP A 233 -0.62 -20.96 12.11
C ASP A 233 -1.88 -20.09 11.99
N ILE A 234 -1.72 -18.79 11.72
CA ILE A 234 -2.86 -17.87 11.53
C ILE A 234 -3.73 -18.30 10.34
N LEU A 235 -3.13 -18.62 9.20
CA LEU A 235 -3.84 -19.01 7.98
C LEU A 235 -4.53 -20.37 8.12
N LEU A 236 -3.87 -21.35 8.75
CA LEU A 236 -4.47 -22.66 9.01
C LEU A 236 -5.66 -22.55 9.98
N LYS A 237 -5.54 -21.75 11.04
CA LYS A 237 -6.66 -21.45 11.95
C LYS A 237 -7.82 -20.74 11.27
N ALA A 238 -7.55 -19.97 10.22
CA ALA A 238 -8.57 -19.35 9.38
C ALA A 238 -9.26 -20.34 8.41
N GLY A 239 -8.84 -21.61 8.39
CA GLY A 239 -9.43 -22.66 7.55
C GLY A 239 -8.89 -22.69 6.12
N VAL A 240 -7.74 -22.06 5.86
CA VAL A 240 -7.09 -22.10 4.55
C VAL A 240 -6.67 -23.55 4.24
N ASN A 241 -7.15 -24.07 3.12
CA ASN A 241 -6.90 -25.46 2.74
C ASN A 241 -5.51 -25.62 2.08
N PRO A 242 -4.59 -26.40 2.66
CA PRO A 242 -3.22 -26.52 2.17
C PRO A 242 -3.07 -27.43 0.93
N ILE A 243 -4.14 -28.11 0.48
CA ILE A 243 -4.14 -28.89 -0.78
C ILE A 243 -4.71 -28.12 -1.98
N LYS A 244 -5.31 -26.93 -1.78
CA LYS A 244 -5.75 -26.10 -2.90
C LYS A 244 -4.56 -25.47 -3.61
N ALA A 245 -4.61 -25.43 -4.93
CA ALA A 245 -3.60 -24.79 -5.74
C ALA A 245 -3.90 -23.28 -5.86
N GLY A 246 -2.88 -22.45 -5.65
CA GLY A 246 -2.94 -21.04 -6.00
C GLY A 246 -2.75 -20.85 -7.52
N TRP A 247 -2.57 -19.60 -7.95
CA TRP A 247 -2.31 -19.28 -9.37
C TRP A 247 -0.97 -19.79 -9.92
N HIS A 248 -0.05 -20.23 -9.06
CA HIS A 248 1.16 -20.95 -9.48
C HIS A 248 0.89 -22.41 -9.86
N GLY A 249 -0.32 -22.92 -9.61
CA GLY A 249 -0.73 -24.28 -9.97
C GLY A 249 -0.21 -25.38 -9.06
N ARG A 250 0.48 -25.05 -7.97
CA ARG A 250 0.96 -25.99 -6.94
C ARG A 250 0.29 -25.70 -5.61
N CYS A 251 -0.01 -26.72 -4.83
CA CYS A 251 -0.54 -26.53 -3.49
C CYS A 251 0.58 -26.24 -2.46
N PRO A 252 0.27 -25.57 -1.34
CA PRO A 252 1.23 -25.28 -0.28
C PRO A 252 2.05 -26.49 0.22
N ILE A 253 1.44 -27.68 0.31
CA ILE A 253 2.15 -28.90 0.72
C ILE A 253 3.22 -29.31 -0.31
N MET A 254 2.90 -29.25 -1.60
CA MET A 254 3.87 -29.54 -2.68
C MET A 254 5.06 -28.57 -2.64
N GLU A 255 4.81 -27.31 -2.31
CA GLU A 255 5.87 -26.32 -2.16
C GLU A 255 6.76 -26.65 -0.94
N ALA A 256 6.19 -27.05 0.19
CA ALA A 256 6.95 -27.47 1.37
C ALA A 256 7.88 -28.65 1.06
N VAL A 257 7.40 -29.65 0.30
CA VAL A 257 8.21 -30.80 -0.14
C VAL A 257 9.34 -30.36 -1.06
N SER A 258 9.03 -29.49 -2.03
CA SER A 258 10.00 -28.99 -3.01
C SER A 258 11.15 -28.19 -2.37
N PHE A 259 10.87 -27.48 -1.27
CA PHE A 259 11.88 -26.78 -0.48
C PHE A 259 12.54 -27.65 0.61
N GLY A 260 12.22 -28.95 0.67
CA GLY A 260 12.80 -29.86 1.66
C GLY A 260 12.28 -29.67 3.09
N LYS A 261 11.17 -28.95 3.29
CA LYS A 261 10.55 -28.69 4.59
C LYS A 261 9.66 -29.87 5.00
N ILE A 262 10.29 -31.04 5.14
CA ILE A 262 9.57 -32.33 5.24
C ILE A 262 8.72 -32.43 6.51
N ASP A 263 9.21 -31.95 7.66
CA ASP A 263 8.42 -31.98 8.90
C ASP A 263 7.15 -31.11 8.79
N LEU A 264 7.25 -29.97 8.12
CA LEU A 264 6.10 -29.11 7.82
C LEU A 264 5.15 -29.79 6.83
N ALA A 265 5.68 -30.42 5.78
CA ALA A 265 4.85 -31.15 4.81
C ALA A 265 4.05 -32.30 5.48
N ILE A 266 4.68 -33.03 6.40
CA ILE A 266 4.00 -34.06 7.20
C ILE A 266 2.93 -33.43 8.10
N SER A 267 3.28 -32.38 8.84
CA SER A 267 2.35 -31.69 9.74
C SER A 267 1.13 -31.13 8.99
N LEU A 268 1.32 -30.57 7.79
CA LEU A 268 0.23 -30.10 6.94
C LEU A 268 -0.61 -31.26 6.38
N SER A 269 0.01 -32.39 6.08
CA SER A 269 -0.68 -33.59 5.59
C SER A 269 -1.60 -34.19 6.65
N GLU A 270 -1.17 -34.20 7.91
CA GLU A 270 -1.98 -34.68 9.04
C GLU A 270 -3.24 -33.84 9.27
N LEU A 271 -3.26 -32.58 8.82
CA LEU A 271 -4.42 -31.69 8.93
C LEU A 271 -5.45 -31.92 7.80
N VAL A 272 -5.14 -32.71 6.77
CA VAL A 272 -5.98 -32.88 5.58
C VAL A 272 -6.45 -34.32 5.42
N PRO A 273 -7.76 -34.60 5.50
CA PRO A 273 -8.28 -35.96 5.31
C PRO A 273 -8.21 -36.44 3.86
N ASP A 274 -8.44 -35.55 2.89
CA ASP A 274 -8.54 -35.89 1.45
C ASP A 274 -7.25 -35.62 0.68
N LEU A 275 -6.11 -36.00 1.26
CA LEU A 275 -4.77 -35.66 0.76
C LEU A 275 -4.51 -36.10 -0.70
N LYS A 276 -5.20 -37.14 -1.18
CA LYS A 276 -5.09 -37.65 -2.56
C LYS A 276 -5.65 -36.71 -3.62
N GLU A 277 -6.50 -35.76 -3.24
CA GLU A 277 -7.01 -34.74 -4.16
C GLU A 277 -5.98 -33.64 -4.45
N ALA A 278 -4.85 -33.61 -3.72
CA ALA A 278 -3.77 -32.67 -3.94
C ALA A 278 -3.09 -32.94 -5.29
N LYS A 279 -3.53 -32.23 -6.32
CA LYS A 279 -2.97 -32.28 -7.67
C LYS A 279 -2.50 -30.90 -8.09
N ASP A 280 -1.39 -30.85 -8.81
CA ASP A 280 -0.94 -29.63 -9.46
C ASP A 280 -1.69 -29.40 -10.79
N LYS A 281 -1.31 -28.32 -11.49
CA LYS A 281 -1.87 -27.96 -12.80
C LYS A 281 -1.67 -29.02 -13.88
N ASP A 282 -0.64 -29.85 -13.75
CA ASP A 282 -0.27 -30.90 -14.70
C ASP A 282 -0.92 -32.25 -14.32
N GLY A 283 -1.61 -32.28 -13.17
CA GLY A 283 -2.31 -33.44 -12.64
C GLY A 283 -1.46 -34.30 -11.70
N GLU A 284 -0.22 -33.88 -11.40
CA GLU A 284 0.72 -34.62 -10.59
C GLU A 284 0.44 -34.46 -9.09
N GLY A 285 0.53 -35.58 -8.37
CA GLY A 285 0.22 -35.67 -6.94
C GLY A 285 1.43 -35.49 -6.03
N LEU A 286 1.21 -35.57 -4.72
CA LEU A 286 2.27 -35.40 -3.71
C LEU A 286 3.40 -36.44 -3.81
N LEU A 287 3.09 -37.66 -4.26
CA LEU A 287 4.09 -38.72 -4.40
C LEU A 287 5.13 -38.37 -5.48
N TYR A 288 4.69 -37.74 -6.57
CA TYR A 288 5.58 -37.20 -7.60
C TYR A 288 6.59 -36.22 -7.01
N TYR A 289 6.10 -35.21 -6.28
CA TYR A 289 6.97 -34.22 -5.64
C TYR A 289 7.90 -34.83 -4.58
N ALA A 290 7.47 -35.86 -3.86
CA ALA A 290 8.32 -36.57 -2.91
C ALA A 290 9.51 -37.24 -3.60
N VAL A 291 9.28 -37.88 -4.74
CA VAL A 291 10.29 -38.59 -5.54
C VAL A 291 11.20 -37.61 -6.27
N ALA A 292 10.63 -36.63 -6.97
CA ALA A 292 11.37 -35.59 -7.68
C ALA A 292 12.25 -34.76 -6.74
N GLY A 293 11.77 -34.47 -5.53
CA GLY A 293 12.54 -33.83 -4.47
C GLY A 293 13.53 -34.74 -3.74
N GLY A 294 13.57 -36.04 -4.07
CA GLY A 294 14.48 -37.00 -3.44
C GLY A 294 14.15 -37.32 -1.97
N SER A 295 12.95 -36.98 -1.49
CA SER A 295 12.57 -37.09 -0.09
C SER A 295 12.06 -38.48 0.28
N ARG A 296 12.99 -39.35 0.70
CA ARG A 296 12.67 -40.71 1.18
C ARG A 296 11.65 -40.72 2.32
N ARG A 297 11.82 -39.80 3.27
CA ARG A 297 10.98 -39.74 4.47
C ARG A 297 9.54 -39.39 4.12
N TYR A 298 9.33 -38.42 3.22
CA TYR A 298 7.99 -38.04 2.81
C TYR A 298 7.36 -39.08 1.86
N ALA A 299 8.14 -39.67 0.95
CA ALA A 299 7.66 -40.75 0.10
C ALA A 299 7.17 -41.95 0.93
N ARG A 300 7.94 -42.37 1.94
CA ARG A 300 7.53 -43.45 2.86
C ARG A 300 6.28 -43.10 3.65
N TYR A 301 6.21 -41.88 4.16
CA TYR A 301 4.99 -41.38 4.82
C TYR A 301 3.76 -41.51 3.91
N LEU A 302 3.85 -41.07 2.65
CA LEU A 302 2.72 -41.17 1.71
C LEU A 302 2.35 -42.65 1.39
N LEU A 303 3.34 -43.52 1.18
CA LEU A 303 3.10 -44.94 0.94
C LEU A 303 2.39 -45.61 2.13
N ASP A 304 2.80 -45.29 3.36
CA ASP A 304 2.17 -45.80 4.58
C ASP A 304 0.72 -45.32 4.74
N HIS A 305 0.37 -44.18 4.12
CA HIS A 305 -0.97 -43.62 4.05
C HIS A 305 -1.74 -44.02 2.77
N GLY A 306 -1.25 -45.05 2.07
CA GLY A 306 -1.97 -45.70 0.97
C GLY A 306 -1.91 -44.96 -0.38
N PHE A 307 -0.92 -44.09 -0.59
CA PHE A 307 -0.62 -43.54 -1.92
C PHE A 307 0.04 -44.62 -2.79
N GLY A 308 -0.35 -44.71 -4.05
CA GLY A 308 0.21 -45.66 -5.02
C GLY A 308 0.94 -44.95 -6.16
N PRO A 309 1.83 -45.66 -6.89
CA PRO A 309 2.47 -45.13 -8.10
C PRO A 309 1.47 -44.88 -9.24
N ASP A 310 0.29 -45.52 -9.20
CA ASP A 310 -0.77 -45.35 -10.20
C ASP A 310 -1.53 -44.01 -10.05
N ASP A 311 -1.29 -43.27 -8.96
CA ASP A 311 -1.93 -41.97 -8.71
C ASP A 311 -1.29 -40.81 -9.53
N THR A 312 -0.24 -41.10 -10.31
CA THR A 312 0.54 -40.12 -11.11
C THR A 312 0.49 -40.40 -12.61
N HIS A 313 0.63 -39.35 -13.44
CA HIS A 313 0.67 -39.51 -14.90
C HIS A 313 2.07 -39.87 -15.42
N GLU A 314 3.08 -39.93 -14.53
CA GLU A 314 4.47 -40.13 -14.90
C GLU A 314 4.88 -41.63 -14.91
N PRO A 315 5.23 -42.20 -16.08
CA PRO A 315 5.53 -43.63 -16.21
C PRO A 315 6.85 -44.07 -15.55
N GLU A 316 7.74 -43.12 -15.25
CA GLU A 316 9.04 -43.38 -14.62
C GLU A 316 8.98 -43.40 -13.08
N LEU A 317 7.84 -42.95 -12.50
CA LEU A 317 7.67 -42.85 -11.05
C LEU A 317 7.89 -44.17 -10.28
N PRO A 318 7.37 -45.33 -10.74
CA PRO A 318 7.57 -46.61 -10.05
C PRO A 318 9.06 -46.99 -9.95
N ALA A 319 9.81 -46.81 -11.04
CA ALA A 319 11.24 -47.10 -11.08
C ALA A 319 12.04 -46.15 -10.17
N ALA A 320 11.67 -44.86 -10.16
CA ALA A 320 12.29 -43.88 -9.29
C ALA A 320 11.98 -44.14 -7.80
N LEU A 321 10.76 -44.58 -7.47
CA LEU A 321 10.37 -44.99 -6.12
C LEU A 321 11.16 -46.22 -5.64
N GLU A 322 11.35 -47.21 -6.50
CA GLU A 322 12.17 -48.39 -6.19
C GLU A 322 13.62 -47.98 -5.89
N ILE A 323 14.23 -47.10 -6.69
CA ILE A 323 15.59 -46.59 -6.44
C ILE A 323 15.64 -45.82 -5.11
N LEU A 324 14.66 -44.95 -4.87
CA LEU A 324 14.58 -44.13 -3.67
C LEU A 324 14.47 -44.98 -2.39
N CYS A 325 13.73 -46.10 -2.46
CA CYS A 325 13.47 -47.00 -1.33
C CYS A 325 14.50 -48.15 -1.16
N SER A 326 15.19 -48.58 -2.22
CA SER A 326 16.10 -49.75 -2.22
C SER A 326 17.53 -49.49 -1.73
N SER A 327 17.93 -48.22 -1.70
CA SER A 327 19.27 -47.80 -1.25
C SER A 327 19.60 -48.08 0.23
N ASP A 328 18.69 -48.66 1.00
CA ASP A 328 18.95 -49.20 2.35
C ASP A 328 19.71 -50.55 2.34
N SER A 329 19.99 -51.13 1.16
CA SER A 329 20.64 -52.46 1.06
C SER A 329 22.16 -52.47 0.89
N VAL A 330 22.83 -51.32 0.84
CA VAL A 330 24.31 -51.24 0.67
C VAL A 330 24.94 -50.31 1.70
N SER A 331 24.85 -50.65 2.98
CA SER A 331 25.80 -50.18 4.01
C SER A 331 25.63 -51.01 5.30
N THR A 332 26.11 -52.25 5.24
CA THR A 332 26.57 -53.01 6.41
C THR A 332 28.06 -52.88 6.57
#